data_AF-A0A6N8NLF8-F1
#
_entry.id   AF-A0A6N8NLF8-F1
#
_cell.length_a   1.000
_cell.length_b   1.000
_cell.length_c   1.000
_cell.angle_alpha   90.00
_cell.angle_beta   90.00
_cell.angle_gamma   90.00
#
_symmetry.space_group_name_H-M   'P 1'
#
loop_
_entity.id
_entity.type
_entity.pdbx_description
1 polymer ?
#
loop_
_entity_poly.entity_id
_entity_poly.type
_entity_poly.pdbx_seq_one_letter_code
_entity_poly.pdbx_strand_id
1 'polypeptide(L)'
;DDEFYPSHEATDFYHRYKEDIALMAEMGFKVFRTSIAWSRLFPQGDEITPNQQGIAFYRSVFEECKKYGIEPLVTLCHFDVPMHLVTEYGSWRNRKLVEFFSRYARTCFEAFDGLVKYWLTFNEINIMLHSPFSGAGLVFEEGENQDQVKYQAAHHQLVASALATKIAHEVNPQNQVGCMLAGGNFYPYSCKPEDVWAALEKDRENLFFIDVQARGTYPAYSARVFREKGVTINKAPGDDEILKNTVDFVSFSYYASRCASAEMNANNSSAANVVKSLRNPYLQVSDWGWGIDPLGLRITMNMMYDRYQKPLFLVENGLGAKDEFAANGEIN
;
A
#
# COMPACT_ATOMS: atom_id res chain seq x y z
N ASP A 1 0.29 -29.68 -9.62
CA ASP A 1 1.31 -29.56 -10.68
C ASP A 1 0.76 -29.04 -12.02
N ASP A 2 -0.56 -29.01 -12.24
CA ASP A 2 -1.17 -28.50 -13.49
C ASP A 2 -1.64 -27.02 -13.45
N GLU A 3 -1.33 -26.28 -12.39
CA GLU A 3 -1.74 -24.87 -12.27
C GLU A 3 -0.58 -23.94 -12.68
N PHE A 4 -0.84 -23.07 -13.67
CA PHE A 4 0.08 -22.01 -14.06
C PHE A 4 -0.09 -20.81 -13.12
N TYR A 5 0.97 -20.49 -12.37
CA TYR A 5 1.03 -19.31 -11.51
C TYR A 5 1.92 -18.25 -12.16
N PRO A 6 1.36 -17.20 -12.79
CA PRO A 6 2.13 -16.20 -13.50
C PRO A 6 3.22 -15.54 -12.64
N SER A 7 3.02 -15.45 -11.32
CA SER A 7 3.96 -14.83 -10.37
C SER A 7 5.20 -15.68 -10.06
N HIS A 8 5.21 -16.98 -10.37
CA HIS A 8 6.38 -17.84 -10.08
C HIS A 8 7.57 -17.53 -10.98
N GLU A 9 7.31 -17.16 -12.24
CA GLU A 9 8.32 -16.73 -13.22
C GLU A 9 8.23 -15.22 -13.50
N ALA A 10 7.01 -14.69 -13.60
CA ALA A 10 6.71 -13.29 -13.92
C ALA A 10 7.47 -12.82 -15.18
N THR A 11 8.19 -11.69 -15.10
CA THR A 11 9.04 -11.16 -16.18
C THR A 11 10.52 -11.49 -15.99
N ASP A 12 10.85 -12.39 -15.06
CA ASP A 12 12.22 -12.79 -14.72
C ASP A 12 13.17 -11.63 -14.31
N PHE A 13 12.62 -10.57 -13.72
CA PHE A 13 13.41 -9.43 -13.22
C PHE A 13 14.54 -9.85 -12.27
N TYR A 14 14.36 -10.95 -11.53
CA TYR A 14 15.38 -11.49 -10.62
C TYR A 14 16.72 -11.78 -11.33
N HIS A 15 16.69 -12.25 -12.58
CA HIS A 15 17.90 -12.48 -13.37
C HIS A 15 18.19 -11.34 -14.35
N ARG A 16 17.16 -10.63 -14.80
CA ARG A 16 17.23 -9.62 -15.88
C ARG A 16 17.32 -8.16 -15.43
N TYR A 17 17.30 -7.88 -14.12
CA TYR A 17 17.23 -6.50 -13.61
C TYR A 17 18.26 -5.53 -14.21
N LYS A 18 19.45 -5.99 -14.61
CA LYS A 18 20.47 -5.13 -15.23
C LYS A 18 20.03 -4.61 -16.60
N GLU A 19 19.41 -5.47 -17.42
CA GLU A 19 18.86 -5.11 -18.73
C GLU A 19 17.67 -4.17 -18.53
N ASP A 20 16.77 -4.52 -17.63
CA ASP A 20 15.55 -3.76 -17.36
C ASP A 20 15.86 -2.35 -16.79
N ILE A 21 16.82 -2.24 -15.86
CA ILE A 21 17.26 -0.94 -15.31
C ILE A 21 17.97 -0.11 -16.37
N ALA A 22 18.72 -0.73 -17.29
CA ALA A 22 19.33 0.00 -18.40
C ALA A 22 18.28 0.62 -19.32
N LEU A 23 17.19 -0.10 -19.60
CA LEU A 23 16.04 0.45 -20.35
C LEU A 23 15.35 1.58 -19.59
N MET A 24 15.19 1.46 -18.27
CA MET A 24 14.68 2.56 -17.43
C MET A 24 15.58 3.79 -17.48
N ALA A 25 16.90 3.60 -17.50
CA ALA A 25 17.88 4.66 -17.64
C ALA A 25 17.80 5.32 -19.03
N GLU A 26 17.58 4.54 -20.10
CA GLU A 26 17.35 5.05 -21.46
C GLU A 26 16.11 5.95 -21.54
N MET A 27 15.03 5.60 -20.83
CA MET A 27 13.85 6.46 -20.67
C MET A 27 14.10 7.71 -19.80
N GLY A 28 15.26 7.81 -19.15
CA GLY A 28 15.63 8.95 -18.31
C GLY A 28 15.04 8.92 -16.91
N PHE A 29 14.68 7.74 -16.39
CA PHE A 29 14.12 7.60 -15.04
C PHE A 29 15.03 8.25 -13.99
N LYS A 30 14.40 8.94 -13.03
CA LYS A 30 15.09 9.52 -11.86
C LYS A 30 14.83 8.75 -10.58
N VAL A 31 13.71 8.04 -10.55
CA VAL A 31 13.30 7.20 -9.43
C VAL A 31 12.77 5.90 -9.99
N PHE A 32 13.11 4.78 -9.36
CA PHE A 32 12.51 3.47 -9.64
C PHE A 32 11.90 2.91 -8.35
N ARG A 33 10.59 2.68 -8.36
CA ARG A 33 9.88 2.07 -7.25
C ARG A 33 9.85 0.55 -7.40
N THR A 34 10.25 -0.15 -6.35
CA THR A 34 10.09 -1.60 -6.22
C THR A 34 9.81 -1.98 -4.76
N SER A 35 9.64 -3.27 -4.47
CA SER A 35 9.57 -3.81 -3.11
C SER A 35 10.73 -4.75 -2.83
N ILE A 36 11.11 -4.82 -1.56
CA ILE A 36 11.90 -5.94 -1.07
C ILE A 36 10.92 -7.03 -0.69
N ALA A 37 11.01 -8.17 -1.37
CA ALA A 37 10.24 -9.36 -1.00
C ALA A 37 10.64 -9.81 0.41
N TRP A 38 9.74 -9.69 1.39
CA TRP A 38 10.04 -10.00 2.81
C TRP A 38 10.61 -11.42 2.95
N SER A 39 9.97 -12.39 2.30
CA SER A 39 10.39 -13.80 2.29
C SER A 39 11.79 -14.06 1.70
N ARG A 40 12.37 -13.13 0.94
CA ARG A 40 13.77 -13.30 0.49
C ARG A 40 14.79 -12.99 1.58
N LEU A 41 14.45 -12.10 2.52
CA LEU A 41 15.31 -11.75 3.66
C LEU A 41 15.00 -12.61 4.89
N PHE A 42 13.71 -12.90 5.13
CA PHE A 42 13.25 -13.76 6.22
C PHE A 42 12.22 -14.75 5.65
N PRO A 43 12.67 -15.91 5.12
CA PRO A 43 11.80 -16.89 4.47
C PRO A 43 10.56 -17.29 5.26
N GLN A 44 10.74 -17.52 6.56
CA GLN A 44 9.65 -17.81 7.49
C GLN A 44 9.09 -16.53 8.12
N GLY A 45 9.90 -15.48 8.23
CA GLY A 45 9.51 -14.18 8.74
C GLY A 45 9.79 -14.00 10.23
N ASP A 46 9.99 -15.10 10.97
CA ASP A 46 10.26 -15.10 12.42
C ASP A 46 11.74 -15.41 12.77
N GLU A 47 12.59 -15.68 11.77
CA GLU A 47 14.02 -15.93 11.99
C GLU A 47 14.73 -14.73 12.63
N ILE A 48 15.74 -15.00 13.44
CA ILE A 48 16.51 -13.94 14.12
C ILE A 48 17.49 -13.26 13.16
N THR A 49 18.08 -14.02 12.23
CA THR A 49 19.11 -13.55 11.31
C THR A 49 18.61 -13.61 9.86
N PRO A 50 18.89 -12.58 9.04
CA PRO A 50 18.42 -12.54 7.67
C PRO A 50 19.20 -13.47 6.74
N ASN A 51 18.55 -13.90 5.67
CA ASN A 51 19.16 -14.57 4.53
C ASN A 51 20.08 -13.60 3.77
N GLN A 52 21.38 -13.86 3.81
CA GLN A 52 22.41 -13.04 3.18
C GLN A 52 22.31 -13.02 1.65
N GLN A 53 21.79 -14.08 1.01
CA GLN A 53 21.59 -14.09 -0.43
C GLN A 53 20.51 -13.11 -0.88
N GLY A 54 19.44 -12.98 -0.08
CA GLY A 54 18.40 -11.98 -0.30
C GLY A 54 18.95 -10.55 -0.22
N ILE A 55 19.77 -10.27 0.81
CA ILE A 55 20.44 -8.98 0.96
C ILE A 55 21.37 -8.69 -0.22
N ALA A 56 22.21 -9.66 -0.60
CA ALA A 56 23.15 -9.50 -1.71
C ALA A 56 22.45 -9.20 -3.04
N PHE A 57 21.32 -9.85 -3.30
CA PHE A 57 20.51 -9.58 -4.49
C PHE A 57 20.03 -8.12 -4.53
N TYR A 58 19.32 -7.67 -3.50
CA TYR A 58 18.77 -6.30 -3.49
C TYR A 58 19.85 -5.22 -3.45
N ARG A 59 20.98 -5.48 -2.78
CA ARG A 59 22.14 -4.59 -2.86
C ARG A 59 22.59 -4.41 -4.31
N SER A 60 22.74 -5.51 -5.05
CA SER A 60 23.15 -5.47 -6.46
C SER A 60 22.13 -4.75 -7.35
N VAL A 61 20.82 -4.90 -7.08
CA VAL A 61 19.76 -4.16 -7.77
C VAL A 61 19.89 -2.65 -7.51
N PHE A 62 20.04 -2.24 -6.25
CA PHE A 62 20.12 -0.83 -5.89
C PHE A 62 21.44 -0.17 -6.33
N GLU A 63 22.54 -0.90 -6.30
CA GLU A 63 23.82 -0.46 -6.87
C GLU A 63 23.73 -0.26 -8.39
N GLU A 64 23.02 -1.14 -9.11
CA GLU A 64 22.78 -0.95 -10.54
C GLU A 64 21.90 0.29 -10.81
N CYS A 65 20.85 0.54 -10.01
CA CYS A 65 20.09 1.80 -10.08
C CYS A 65 21.01 3.02 -9.89
N LYS A 66 21.85 2.99 -8.85
CA LYS A 66 22.77 4.10 -8.52
C LYS A 66 23.81 4.35 -9.61
N LYS A 67 24.30 3.30 -10.27
CA LYS A 67 25.21 3.41 -11.43
C LYS A 67 24.62 4.27 -12.56
N TYR A 68 23.30 4.22 -12.76
CA TYR A 68 22.61 5.05 -13.75
C TYR A 68 22.01 6.35 -13.18
N GLY A 69 22.27 6.68 -11.92
CA GLY A 69 21.70 7.86 -11.26
C GLY A 69 20.20 7.77 -11.00
N ILE A 70 19.67 6.55 -10.89
CA ILE A 70 18.28 6.27 -10.53
C ILE A 70 18.20 6.09 -9.02
N GLU A 71 17.34 6.87 -8.35
CA GLU A 71 17.06 6.71 -6.93
C GLU A 71 16.09 5.55 -6.69
N PRO A 72 16.43 4.55 -5.87
CA PRO A 72 15.45 3.55 -5.46
C PRO A 72 14.41 4.15 -4.51
N LEU A 73 13.13 3.84 -4.75
CA LEU A 73 12.03 4.00 -3.81
C LEU A 73 11.55 2.60 -3.42
N VAL A 74 11.68 2.23 -2.15
CA VAL A 74 11.47 0.85 -1.71
C VAL A 74 10.26 0.71 -0.81
N THR A 75 9.33 -0.17 -1.20
CA THR A 75 8.22 -0.61 -0.34
C THR A 75 8.66 -1.82 0.48
N LEU A 76 8.55 -1.75 1.81
CA LEU A 76 8.97 -2.83 2.70
C LEU A 76 8.01 -4.03 2.68
N CYS A 77 6.70 -3.80 2.72
CA CYS A 77 5.68 -4.84 2.61
C CYS A 77 4.67 -4.46 1.53
N HIS A 78 4.68 -5.20 0.43
CA HIS A 78 3.83 -5.00 -0.74
C HIS A 78 3.06 -6.30 -1.05
N PHE A 79 2.04 -6.57 -0.23
CA PHE A 79 1.16 -7.75 -0.36
C PHE A 79 1.90 -9.11 -0.32
N ASP A 80 3.05 -9.16 0.35
CA ASP A 80 4.00 -10.27 0.28
C ASP A 80 4.41 -10.80 1.68
N VAL A 81 3.47 -10.80 2.62
CA VAL A 81 3.69 -11.39 3.96
C VAL A 81 4.13 -12.86 3.81
N PRO A 82 5.23 -13.30 4.45
CA PRO A 82 5.67 -14.68 4.39
C PRO A 82 4.56 -15.66 4.80
N MET A 83 4.35 -16.72 4.01
CA MET A 83 3.24 -17.65 4.23
C MET A 83 3.33 -18.36 5.59
N HIS A 84 4.53 -18.60 6.12
CA HIS A 84 4.70 -19.12 7.48
C HIS A 84 4.08 -18.20 8.53
N LEU A 85 4.23 -16.87 8.42
CA LEU A 85 3.58 -15.92 9.33
C LEU A 85 2.05 -15.98 9.23
N VAL A 86 1.51 -16.26 8.04
CA VAL A 86 0.08 -16.45 7.83
C VAL A 86 -0.40 -17.72 8.53
N THR A 87 0.27 -18.86 8.33
CA THR A 87 -0.17 -20.16 8.83
C THR A 87 0.09 -20.36 10.33
N GLU A 88 1.23 -19.90 10.84
CA GLU A 88 1.65 -20.13 12.23
C GLU A 88 1.08 -19.07 13.18
N TYR A 89 0.96 -17.82 12.74
CA TYR A 89 0.57 -16.71 13.61
C TYR A 89 -0.78 -16.10 13.26
N GLY A 90 -1.42 -16.49 12.15
CA GLY A 90 -2.61 -15.82 11.64
C GLY A 90 -2.32 -14.42 11.09
N SER A 91 -1.06 -14.14 10.72
CA SER A 91 -0.61 -12.86 10.20
C SER A 91 -0.90 -11.68 11.16
N TRP A 92 -1.27 -10.51 10.62
CA TRP A 92 -1.31 -9.23 11.33
C TRP A 92 -2.32 -9.16 12.47
N ARG A 93 -3.23 -10.12 12.59
CA ARG A 93 -4.07 -10.24 13.80
C ARG A 93 -3.26 -10.52 15.06
N ASN A 94 -2.05 -11.08 14.90
CA ASN A 94 -1.13 -11.39 15.97
C ASN A 94 -0.09 -10.28 16.14
N ARG A 95 0.00 -9.76 17.37
CA ARG A 95 0.88 -8.64 17.69
C ARG A 95 2.36 -8.95 17.47
N LYS A 96 2.78 -10.22 17.49
CA LYS A 96 4.18 -10.60 17.23
C LYS A 96 4.69 -10.12 15.86
N LEU A 97 3.81 -9.95 14.87
CA LEU A 97 4.20 -9.40 13.57
C LEU A 97 4.75 -7.97 13.65
N VAL A 98 4.38 -7.19 14.67
CA VAL A 98 5.00 -5.88 14.92
C VAL A 98 6.50 -6.04 15.16
N GLU A 99 6.91 -7.05 15.94
CA GLU A 99 8.31 -7.34 16.22
C GLU A 99 9.02 -7.87 14.97
N PHE A 100 8.44 -8.87 14.30
CA PHE A 100 9.01 -9.48 13.10
C PHE A 100 9.23 -8.45 11.99
N PHE A 101 8.22 -7.62 11.73
CA PHE A 101 8.33 -6.54 10.75
C PHE A 101 9.34 -5.48 11.19
N SER A 102 9.41 -5.12 12.46
CA SER A 102 10.40 -4.13 12.94
C SER A 102 11.84 -4.63 12.77
N ARG A 103 12.09 -5.93 13.00
CA ARG A 103 13.39 -6.58 12.77
C ARG A 103 13.75 -6.61 11.29
N TYR A 104 12.79 -6.98 10.45
CA TYR A 104 12.94 -6.94 9.00
C TYR A 104 13.22 -5.52 8.48
N ALA A 105 12.42 -4.54 8.89
CA ALA A 105 12.60 -3.14 8.52
C ALA A 105 13.98 -2.60 8.95
N ARG A 106 14.39 -2.85 10.20
CA ARG A 106 15.74 -2.51 10.68
C ARG A 106 16.84 -3.11 9.80
N THR A 107 16.72 -4.40 9.47
CA THR A 107 17.66 -5.09 8.59
C THR A 107 17.75 -4.40 7.23
N CYS A 108 16.61 -4.03 6.62
CA CYS A 108 16.58 -3.31 5.35
C CYS A 108 17.24 -1.93 5.45
N PHE A 109 16.91 -1.14 6.47
CA PHE A 109 17.48 0.19 6.66
C PHE A 109 18.99 0.13 6.87
N GLU A 110 19.49 -0.81 7.68
CA GLU A 110 20.92 -0.98 7.95
C GLU A 110 21.67 -1.54 6.74
N ALA A 111 21.11 -2.55 6.06
CA ALA A 111 21.77 -3.17 4.92
C ALA A 111 21.83 -2.23 3.70
N PHE A 112 20.80 -1.42 3.48
CA PHE A 112 20.70 -0.57 2.29
C PHE A 112 20.90 0.92 2.59
N ASP A 113 21.49 1.24 3.75
CA ASP A 113 21.86 2.61 4.11
C ASP A 113 22.77 3.23 3.03
N GLY A 114 22.50 4.49 2.69
CA GLY A 114 23.16 5.22 1.61
C GLY A 114 22.77 4.80 0.19
N LEU A 115 22.23 3.58 -0.02
CA LEU A 115 21.75 3.12 -1.32
C LEU A 115 20.28 3.49 -1.57
N VAL A 116 19.46 3.55 -0.50
CA VAL A 116 18.03 3.85 -0.59
C VAL A 116 17.69 5.01 0.33
N LYS A 117 17.05 6.04 -0.21
CA LYS A 117 16.61 7.22 0.54
C LYS A 117 15.11 7.21 0.81
N TYR A 118 14.31 6.76 -0.16
CA TYR A 118 12.85 6.81 -0.11
C TYR A 118 12.27 5.44 0.21
N TRP A 119 11.46 5.39 1.27
CA TRP A 119 10.90 4.16 1.80
C TRP A 119 9.39 4.28 1.94
N LEU A 120 8.67 3.19 1.69
CA LEU A 120 7.25 3.04 2.04
C LEU A 120 7.14 1.84 2.99
N THR A 121 6.37 1.99 4.08
CA THR A 121 6.22 0.91 5.06
C THR A 121 5.32 -0.21 4.54
N PHE A 122 4.07 0.12 4.24
CA PHE A 122 3.06 -0.81 3.71
C PHE A 122 2.47 -0.25 2.44
N ASN A 123 2.26 -1.11 1.45
CA ASN A 123 1.44 -0.79 0.29
C ASN A 123 -0.05 -0.79 0.68
N GLU A 124 -0.76 0.27 0.33
CA GLU A 124 -2.23 0.36 0.38
C GLU A 124 -2.88 -0.29 1.62
N ILE A 125 -2.51 0.15 2.83
CA ILE A 125 -3.02 -0.41 4.09
C ILE A 125 -4.56 -0.47 4.15
N ASN A 126 -5.24 0.46 3.47
CA ASN A 126 -6.70 0.52 3.34
C ASN A 126 -7.30 -0.64 2.53
N ILE A 127 -6.55 -1.26 1.62
CA ILE A 127 -7.02 -2.42 0.84
C ILE A 127 -7.28 -3.63 1.73
N MET A 128 -6.65 -3.73 2.91
CA MET A 128 -6.96 -4.78 3.89
C MET A 128 -8.47 -4.83 4.24
N LEU A 129 -9.18 -3.71 4.20
CA LEU A 129 -10.62 -3.69 4.48
C LEU A 129 -11.44 -4.43 3.40
N HIS A 130 -10.93 -4.45 2.17
CA HIS A 130 -11.60 -4.96 0.97
C HIS A 130 -11.06 -6.31 0.49
N SER A 131 -9.74 -6.52 0.56
CA SER A 131 -9.04 -7.77 0.21
C SER A 131 -8.10 -8.17 1.36
N PRO A 132 -8.63 -8.75 2.45
CA PRO A 132 -7.88 -8.95 3.69
C PRO A 132 -6.72 -9.95 3.58
N PHE A 133 -6.88 -10.98 2.74
CA PHE A 133 -5.82 -11.95 2.48
C PHE A 133 -4.66 -11.32 1.70
N SER A 134 -4.95 -10.62 0.60
CA SER A 134 -3.90 -9.95 -0.19
C SER A 134 -3.24 -8.81 0.58
N GLY A 135 -4.02 -7.98 1.27
CA GLY A 135 -3.53 -6.81 2.00
C GLY A 135 -2.75 -7.15 3.26
N ALA A 136 -3.04 -8.28 3.90
CA ALA A 136 -2.48 -8.59 5.23
C ALA A 136 -2.44 -10.07 5.59
N GLY A 137 -2.65 -11.01 4.67
CA GLY A 137 -2.63 -12.45 4.96
C GLY A 137 -3.70 -12.89 5.97
N LEU A 138 -4.84 -12.19 6.04
CA LEU A 138 -5.89 -12.51 7.00
C LEU A 138 -6.84 -13.58 6.46
N VAL A 139 -7.00 -14.64 7.24
CA VAL A 139 -8.02 -15.68 7.07
C VAL A 139 -9.01 -15.58 8.24
N PHE A 140 -10.30 -15.74 7.96
CA PHE A 140 -11.36 -15.62 8.95
C PHE A 140 -11.95 -16.97 9.30
N GLU A 141 -12.26 -17.15 10.58
CA GLU A 141 -13.01 -18.32 11.04
C GLU A 141 -14.52 -18.10 10.87
N GLU A 142 -15.28 -19.20 10.80
CA GLU A 142 -16.74 -19.12 10.73
C GLU A 142 -17.31 -18.46 12.00
N GLY A 143 -18.20 -17.49 11.82
CA GLY A 143 -18.82 -16.74 12.92
C GLY A 143 -17.97 -15.61 13.51
N GLU A 144 -16.76 -15.39 13.01
CA GLU A 144 -15.89 -14.33 13.50
C GLU A 144 -16.35 -12.92 13.06
N ASN A 145 -16.24 -11.94 13.97
CA ASN A 145 -16.40 -10.53 13.59
C ASN A 145 -15.20 -10.08 12.74
N GLN A 146 -15.35 -10.14 11.41
CA GLN A 146 -14.29 -9.76 10.48
C GLN A 146 -13.83 -8.30 10.65
N ASP A 147 -14.71 -7.37 11.03
CA ASP A 147 -14.32 -5.97 11.27
C ASP A 147 -13.37 -5.88 12.48
N GLN A 148 -13.65 -6.61 13.57
CA GLN A 148 -12.74 -6.67 14.73
C GLN A 148 -11.34 -7.13 14.32
N VAL A 149 -11.25 -8.18 13.50
CA VAL A 149 -9.98 -8.74 13.03
C VAL A 149 -9.24 -7.75 12.15
N LYS A 150 -9.91 -7.18 11.15
CA LYS A 150 -9.32 -6.24 10.20
C LYS A 150 -8.77 -5.01 10.91
N TYR A 151 -9.56 -4.40 11.81
CA TYR A 151 -9.12 -3.20 12.51
C TYR A 151 -8.06 -3.47 13.57
N GLN A 152 -8.06 -4.63 14.23
CA GLN A 152 -6.95 -5.02 15.11
C GLN A 152 -5.66 -5.26 14.32
N ALA A 153 -5.75 -5.92 13.16
CA ALA A 153 -4.61 -6.13 12.27
C ALA A 153 -4.06 -4.81 11.72
N ALA A 154 -4.95 -3.90 11.30
CA ALA A 154 -4.56 -2.56 10.88
C ALA A 154 -3.91 -1.76 12.01
N HIS A 155 -4.38 -1.90 13.26
CA HIS A 155 -3.70 -1.29 14.42
C HIS A 155 -2.25 -1.78 14.55
N HIS A 156 -2.01 -3.09 14.42
CA HIS A 156 -0.65 -3.63 14.45
C HIS A 156 0.21 -3.12 13.29
N GLN A 157 -0.32 -3.05 12.06
CA GLN A 157 0.39 -2.45 10.93
C GLN A 157 0.71 -0.96 11.13
N LEU A 158 -0.21 -0.19 11.74
CA LEU A 158 0.01 1.22 12.06
C LEU A 158 1.15 1.40 13.07
N VAL A 159 1.15 0.60 14.14
CA VAL A 159 2.24 0.59 15.15
C VAL A 159 3.56 0.17 14.51
N ALA A 160 3.56 -0.90 13.70
CA ALA A 160 4.73 -1.38 12.99
C ALA A 160 5.28 -0.36 11.97
N SER A 161 4.39 0.36 11.28
CA SER A 161 4.74 1.45 10.36
C SER A 161 5.43 2.58 11.13
N ALA A 162 4.88 3.00 12.26
CA ALA A 162 5.45 4.10 13.05
C ALA A 162 6.80 3.70 13.68
N LEU A 163 6.96 2.44 14.11
CA LEU A 163 8.25 1.90 14.52
C LEU A 163 9.25 1.88 13.36
N ALA A 164 8.85 1.44 12.16
CA ALA A 164 9.72 1.47 11.00
C ALA A 164 10.17 2.90 10.65
N THR A 165 9.26 3.88 10.71
CA THR A 165 9.62 5.30 10.56
C THR A 165 10.68 5.72 11.57
N LYS A 166 10.46 5.42 12.86
CA LYS A 166 11.41 5.72 13.93
C LYS A 166 12.78 5.09 13.66
N ILE A 167 12.80 3.79 13.33
CA ILE A 167 14.03 3.04 13.07
C ILE A 167 14.77 3.62 11.85
N ALA A 168 14.06 3.99 10.78
CA ALA A 168 14.66 4.57 9.58
C ALA A 168 15.46 5.83 9.92
N HIS A 169 14.89 6.71 10.74
CA HIS A 169 15.54 7.96 11.17
C HIS A 169 16.66 7.73 12.21
N GLU A 170 16.55 6.69 13.05
CA GLU A 170 17.63 6.24 13.96
C GLU A 170 18.85 5.74 13.17
N VAL A 171 18.63 4.98 12.09
CA VAL A 171 19.69 4.44 11.23
C VAL A 171 20.32 5.55 10.38
N ASN A 172 19.49 6.36 9.72
CA ASN A 172 19.97 7.49 8.94
C ASN A 172 18.91 8.63 8.90
N PRO A 173 19.22 9.82 9.44
CA PRO A 173 18.28 10.94 9.48
C PRO A 173 17.93 11.51 8.09
N GLN A 174 18.62 11.10 7.02
CA GLN A 174 18.30 11.47 5.64
C GLN A 174 17.24 10.58 5.00
N ASN A 175 16.89 9.45 5.62
CA ASN A 175 15.80 8.61 5.16
C ASN A 175 14.49 9.41 5.09
N GLN A 176 13.70 9.13 4.07
CA GLN A 176 12.36 9.68 3.88
C GLN A 176 11.39 8.51 3.86
N VAL A 177 10.51 8.43 4.86
CA VAL A 177 9.55 7.34 5.02
C VAL A 177 8.15 7.84 4.72
N GLY A 178 7.47 7.22 3.76
CA GLY A 178 6.11 7.55 3.37
C GLY A 178 5.10 6.48 3.77
N CYS A 179 3.84 6.89 3.90
CA CYS A 179 2.70 5.96 3.84
C CYS A 179 2.27 5.75 2.37
N MET A 180 1.44 4.74 2.12
CA MET A 180 0.91 4.46 0.78
C MET A 180 -0.61 4.21 0.86
N LEU A 181 -1.37 5.01 0.11
CA LEU A 181 -2.83 4.96 0.02
C LEU A 181 -3.29 4.40 -1.33
N ALA A 182 -4.29 3.52 -1.32
CA ALA A 182 -5.09 3.29 -2.53
C ALA A 182 -6.00 4.49 -2.80
N GLY A 183 -5.56 5.42 -3.65
CA GLY A 183 -6.19 6.73 -3.83
C GLY A 183 -7.47 6.69 -4.67
N GLY A 184 -7.95 7.88 -5.03
CA GLY A 184 -9.20 8.09 -5.76
C GLY A 184 -10.37 8.47 -4.85
N ASN A 185 -10.76 9.74 -4.89
CA ASN A 185 -11.88 10.25 -4.10
C ASN A 185 -13.22 9.67 -4.51
N PHE A 186 -14.15 9.63 -3.55
CA PHE A 186 -15.56 9.36 -3.80
C PHE A 186 -16.32 10.66 -4.08
N TYR A 187 -16.88 10.75 -5.29
CA TYR A 187 -17.86 11.77 -5.62
C TYR A 187 -19.25 11.33 -5.15
N PRO A 188 -20.09 12.27 -4.68
CA PRO A 188 -21.50 11.97 -4.47
C PRO A 188 -22.19 11.80 -5.83
N TYR A 189 -23.03 10.77 -5.94
CA TYR A 189 -23.76 10.48 -7.19
C TYR A 189 -24.74 11.59 -7.56
N SER A 190 -25.28 12.30 -6.57
CA SER A 190 -26.16 13.44 -6.77
C SER A 190 -25.97 14.50 -5.66
N CYS A 191 -26.67 15.63 -5.77
CA CYS A 191 -26.70 16.65 -4.72
C CYS A 191 -27.62 16.31 -3.54
N LYS A 192 -28.22 15.10 -3.50
CA LYS A 192 -28.94 14.61 -2.31
C LYS A 192 -28.00 14.65 -1.11
N PRO A 193 -28.40 15.25 0.03
CA PRO A 193 -27.55 15.31 1.22
C PRO A 193 -27.05 13.94 1.69
N GLU A 194 -27.84 12.89 1.51
CA GLU A 194 -27.50 11.52 1.86
C GLU A 194 -26.38 10.95 0.99
N ASP A 195 -26.33 11.30 -0.31
CA ASP A 195 -25.25 10.92 -1.22
C ASP A 195 -23.96 11.68 -0.90
N VAL A 196 -24.07 12.97 -0.55
CA VAL A 196 -22.95 13.79 -0.06
C VAL A 196 -22.35 13.19 1.22
N TRP A 197 -23.21 12.79 2.16
CA TRP A 197 -22.79 12.14 3.39
C TRP A 197 -22.16 10.77 3.13
N ALA A 198 -22.74 9.95 2.25
CA ALA A 198 -22.20 8.64 1.89
C ALA A 198 -20.80 8.74 1.25
N ALA A 199 -20.59 9.73 0.36
CA ALA A 199 -19.29 10.00 -0.23
C ALA A 199 -18.25 10.43 0.84
N LEU A 200 -18.63 11.32 1.76
CA LEU A 200 -17.77 11.76 2.85
C LEU A 200 -17.34 10.60 3.77
N GLU A 201 -18.28 9.73 4.14
CA GLU A 201 -17.97 8.56 4.98
C GLU A 201 -17.07 7.56 4.25
N LYS A 202 -17.26 7.39 2.93
CA LYS A 202 -16.37 6.55 2.12
C LYS A 202 -14.96 7.12 1.99
N ASP A 203 -14.82 8.43 1.81
CA ASP A 203 -13.51 9.09 1.83
C ASP A 203 -12.86 8.97 3.22
N ARG A 204 -13.62 9.08 4.32
CA ARG A 204 -13.10 8.86 5.68
C ARG A 204 -12.65 7.42 5.91
N GLU A 205 -13.40 6.43 5.42
CA GLU A 205 -12.99 5.01 5.45
C GLU A 205 -11.66 4.84 4.69
N ASN A 206 -11.53 5.46 3.52
CA ASN A 206 -10.33 5.38 2.69
C ASN A 206 -9.10 6.05 3.34
N LEU A 207 -9.31 7.20 3.97
CA LEU A 207 -8.24 8.02 4.58
C LEU A 207 -7.92 7.64 6.03
N PHE A 208 -8.68 6.74 6.64
CA PHE A 208 -8.59 6.42 8.07
C PHE A 208 -7.16 6.13 8.51
N PHE A 209 -6.49 5.19 7.82
CA PHE A 209 -5.16 4.74 8.22
C PHE A 209 -4.09 5.79 7.88
N ILE A 210 -4.29 6.55 6.81
CA ILE A 210 -3.40 7.65 6.41
C ILE A 210 -3.47 8.79 7.42
N ASP A 211 -4.65 9.08 7.98
CA ASP A 211 -4.77 10.05 9.07
C ASP A 211 -3.90 9.64 10.26
N VAL A 212 -3.90 8.36 10.63
CA VAL A 212 -3.05 7.86 11.72
C VAL A 212 -1.57 7.95 11.35
N GLN A 213 -1.16 7.50 10.17
CA GLN A 213 0.25 7.54 9.76
C GLN A 213 0.79 8.97 9.60
N ALA A 214 -0.02 9.91 9.11
CA ALA A 214 0.41 11.28 8.83
C ALA A 214 0.25 12.23 10.03
N ARG A 215 -0.73 11.99 10.92
CA ARG A 215 -1.03 12.86 12.08
C ARG A 215 -0.69 12.23 13.43
N GLY A 216 -0.40 10.94 13.46
CA GLY A 216 0.06 10.20 14.64
C GLY A 216 -1.01 9.91 15.68
N THR A 217 -2.28 10.09 15.35
CA THR A 217 -3.40 9.86 16.28
C THR A 217 -4.61 9.31 15.54
N TYR A 218 -5.44 8.55 16.26
CA TYR A 218 -6.72 8.09 15.73
C TYR A 218 -7.67 9.29 15.52
N PRO A 219 -8.28 9.44 14.33
CA PRO A 219 -9.25 10.51 14.09
C PRO A 219 -10.45 10.43 15.02
N ALA A 220 -11.06 11.58 15.36
CA ALA A 220 -12.20 11.63 16.28
C ALA A 220 -13.40 10.76 15.84
N TYR A 221 -13.61 10.61 14.52
CA TYR A 221 -14.70 9.78 13.99
C TYR A 221 -14.47 8.28 14.20
N SER A 222 -13.24 7.83 14.49
CA SER A 222 -12.92 6.42 14.71
C SER A 222 -13.71 5.78 15.86
N ALA A 223 -13.94 6.53 16.94
CA ALA A 223 -14.70 6.05 18.09
C ALA A 223 -16.15 5.71 17.72
N ARG A 224 -16.76 6.47 16.81
CA ARG A 224 -18.09 6.14 16.26
C ARG A 224 -18.02 4.89 15.39
N VAL A 225 -17.09 4.85 14.44
CA VAL A 225 -16.91 3.73 13.50
C VAL A 225 -16.73 2.41 14.26
N PHE A 226 -15.89 2.40 15.30
CA PHE A 226 -15.66 1.21 16.12
C PHE A 226 -16.89 0.77 16.89
N ARG A 227 -17.62 1.70 17.50
CA ARG A 227 -18.87 1.39 18.20
C ARG A 227 -19.92 0.79 17.26
N GLU A 228 -20.09 1.35 16.07
CA GLU A 228 -21.06 0.87 15.07
C GLU A 228 -20.71 -0.51 14.52
N LYS A 229 -19.41 -0.84 14.41
CA LYS A 229 -18.90 -2.13 13.93
C LYS A 229 -18.67 -3.17 15.03
N GLY A 230 -18.90 -2.81 16.30
CA GLY A 230 -18.60 -3.69 17.44
C GLY A 230 -17.10 -4.01 17.57
N VAL A 231 -16.23 -3.05 17.23
CA VAL A 231 -14.77 -3.18 17.29
C VAL A 231 -14.25 -2.59 18.60
N THR A 232 -13.36 -3.32 19.25
CA THR A 232 -12.53 -2.83 20.37
C THR A 232 -11.06 -3.05 20.01
N ILE A 233 -10.30 -1.96 19.89
CA ILE A 233 -8.86 -2.05 19.61
C ILE A 233 -8.11 -2.35 20.91
N ASN A 234 -7.43 -3.50 20.94
CA ASN A 234 -6.51 -3.86 22.01
C ASN A 234 -5.17 -3.18 21.75
N LYS A 235 -4.95 -2.04 22.41
CA LYS A 235 -3.67 -1.32 22.40
C LYS A 235 -2.79 -1.81 23.54
N ALA A 236 -1.50 -2.02 23.28
CA ALA A 236 -0.52 -2.18 24.35
C ALA A 236 -0.13 -0.81 24.94
N PRO A 237 0.38 -0.78 26.19
CA PRO A 237 0.97 0.42 26.75
C PRO A 237 2.05 0.98 25.82
N GLY A 238 1.95 2.27 25.48
CA GLY A 238 2.91 2.98 24.63
C GLY A 238 2.56 3.01 23.13
N ASP A 239 1.55 2.27 22.66
CA ASP A 239 1.17 2.30 21.24
C ASP A 239 0.81 3.70 20.75
N ASP A 240 0.07 4.47 21.56
CA ASP A 240 -0.30 5.84 21.22
C ASP A 240 0.91 6.80 21.15
N GLU A 241 1.98 6.54 21.90
CA GLU A 241 3.23 7.30 21.78
C GLU A 241 4.04 6.87 20.56
N ILE A 242 4.06 5.56 20.26
CA ILE A 242 4.71 5.03 19.07
C ILE A 242 4.10 5.65 17.80
N LEU A 243 2.78 5.74 17.71
CA LEU A 243 2.06 6.30 16.55
C LEU A 243 2.45 7.75 16.24
N LYS A 244 3.01 8.51 17.20
CA LYS A 244 3.49 9.88 16.96
C LYS A 244 4.72 9.94 16.03
N ASN A 245 5.36 8.82 15.73
CA ASN A 245 6.41 8.73 14.70
C ASN A 245 5.78 8.73 13.31
N THR A 246 5.28 9.90 12.89
CA THR A 246 4.54 10.07 11.63
C THR A 246 5.43 10.01 10.41
N VAL A 247 4.87 9.57 9.29
CA VAL A 247 5.56 9.54 7.98
C VAL A 247 5.97 10.93 7.49
N ASP A 248 7.04 11.03 6.72
CA ASP A 248 7.60 12.28 6.18
C ASP A 248 6.80 12.80 4.98
N PHE A 249 6.24 11.89 4.17
CA PHE A 249 5.43 12.20 3.00
C PHE A 249 4.24 11.23 2.85
N VAL A 250 3.25 11.63 2.06
CA VAL A 250 2.08 10.81 1.75
C VAL A 250 2.16 10.35 0.30
N SER A 251 2.32 9.05 0.08
CA SER A 251 2.25 8.48 -1.26
C SER A 251 0.90 7.84 -1.54
N PHE A 252 0.55 7.72 -2.81
CA PHE A 252 -0.73 7.17 -3.22
C PHE A 252 -0.70 6.59 -4.62
N SER A 253 -1.57 5.61 -4.88
CA SER A 253 -1.97 5.19 -6.21
C SER A 253 -3.15 6.02 -6.70
N TYR A 254 -3.25 6.24 -8.02
CA TYR A 254 -4.45 6.79 -8.64
C TYR A 254 -4.68 6.14 -10.00
N TYR A 255 -5.87 5.60 -10.20
CA TYR A 255 -6.29 5.07 -11.49
C TYR A 255 -7.60 5.71 -11.95
N ALA A 256 -8.55 5.86 -11.02
CA ALA A 256 -9.86 6.45 -11.28
C ALA A 256 -10.42 7.13 -10.02
N SER A 257 -11.34 8.07 -10.21
CA SER A 257 -12.26 8.47 -9.14
C SER A 257 -13.33 7.39 -8.91
N ARG A 258 -14.06 7.54 -7.80
CA ARG A 258 -15.15 6.65 -7.40
C ARG A 258 -16.42 7.47 -7.23
N CYS A 259 -17.57 6.80 -7.25
CA CYS A 259 -18.85 7.44 -6.98
C CYS A 259 -19.59 6.70 -5.86
N ALA A 260 -20.25 7.43 -4.97
CA ALA A 260 -21.01 6.89 -3.85
C ALA A 260 -22.44 7.46 -3.81
N SER A 261 -23.39 6.64 -3.35
CA SER A 261 -24.76 7.03 -3.05
C SER A 261 -25.23 6.31 -1.79
N ALA A 262 -26.17 6.91 -1.07
CA ALA A 262 -26.85 6.24 0.05
C ALA A 262 -27.66 5.00 -0.39
N GLU A 263 -28.03 4.91 -1.67
CA GLU A 263 -28.79 3.80 -2.25
C GLU A 263 -27.87 2.68 -2.81
N MET A 264 -26.55 2.78 -2.59
CA MET A 264 -25.59 1.79 -3.08
C MET A 264 -25.80 0.43 -2.41
N ASN A 265 -25.88 -0.62 -3.22
CA ASN A 265 -26.09 -2.00 -2.83
C ASN A 265 -25.37 -2.97 -3.79
N ALA A 266 -25.49 -4.27 -3.54
CA ALA A 266 -24.82 -5.29 -4.34
C ALA A 266 -25.25 -5.31 -5.83
N ASN A 267 -26.44 -4.81 -6.16
CA ASN A 267 -26.99 -4.86 -7.52
C ASN A 267 -26.61 -3.65 -8.38
N ASN A 268 -26.13 -2.55 -7.78
CA ASN A 268 -25.77 -1.32 -8.49
C ASN A 268 -24.31 -0.89 -8.32
N SER A 269 -23.52 -1.58 -7.49
CA SER A 269 -22.09 -1.35 -7.33
C SER A 269 -21.27 -2.12 -8.36
N SER A 270 -20.18 -1.50 -8.86
CA SER A 270 -19.28 -2.13 -9.82
C SER A 270 -18.42 -3.20 -9.15
N ALA A 271 -18.44 -4.41 -9.70
CA ALA A 271 -17.59 -5.53 -9.29
C ALA A 271 -16.18 -5.48 -9.90
N ALA A 272 -15.92 -4.57 -10.86
CA ALA A 272 -14.63 -4.47 -11.54
C ALA A 272 -13.50 -3.90 -10.66
N ASN A 273 -13.85 -3.29 -9.52
CA ASN A 273 -12.92 -2.69 -8.58
C ASN A 273 -12.92 -3.43 -7.24
N VAL A 274 -11.74 -3.56 -6.63
CA VAL A 274 -11.58 -4.08 -5.26
C VAL A 274 -12.38 -3.23 -4.27
N VAL A 275 -12.41 -1.91 -4.50
CA VAL A 275 -13.22 -0.95 -3.73
C VAL A 275 -14.55 -0.71 -4.44
N LYS A 276 -15.64 -1.18 -3.84
CA LYS A 276 -17.00 -1.04 -4.38
C LYS A 276 -17.41 0.44 -4.50
N SER A 277 -17.89 0.81 -5.68
CA SER A 277 -18.39 2.14 -6.01
C SER A 277 -19.40 2.08 -7.16
N LEU A 278 -20.16 3.17 -7.36
CA LEU A 278 -21.06 3.33 -8.50
C LEU A 278 -20.31 3.78 -9.75
N ARG A 279 -20.85 3.46 -10.93
CA ARG A 279 -20.38 4.03 -12.19
C ARG A 279 -20.75 5.51 -12.27
N ASN A 280 -19.77 6.35 -12.58
CA ASN A 280 -20.01 7.74 -12.93
C ASN A 280 -20.45 7.83 -14.40
N PRO A 281 -21.67 8.31 -14.73
CA PRO A 281 -22.18 8.35 -16.10
C PRO A 281 -21.43 9.34 -17.00
N TYR A 282 -20.61 10.22 -16.43
CA TYR A 282 -19.86 11.24 -17.18
C TYR A 282 -18.43 10.81 -17.53
N LEU A 283 -17.96 9.67 -17.03
CA LEU A 283 -16.60 9.19 -17.30
C LEU A 283 -16.60 8.15 -18.41
N GLN A 284 -15.57 8.22 -19.25
CA GLN A 284 -15.19 7.11 -20.12
C GLN A 284 -14.67 5.96 -19.26
N VAL A 285 -14.72 4.75 -19.82
CA VAL A 285 -14.19 3.54 -19.18
C VAL A 285 -13.24 2.85 -20.14
N SER A 286 -12.18 2.26 -19.58
CA SER A 286 -11.27 1.36 -20.30
C SER A 286 -11.98 0.05 -20.66
N ASP A 287 -11.29 -0.79 -21.45
CA ASP A 287 -11.78 -2.14 -21.81
C ASP A 287 -12.01 -3.05 -20.61
N TRP A 288 -11.33 -2.78 -19.48
CA TRP A 288 -11.52 -3.46 -18.20
C TRP A 288 -12.60 -2.83 -17.32
N GLY A 289 -13.33 -1.83 -17.83
CA GLY A 289 -14.42 -1.16 -17.12
C GLY A 289 -13.97 -0.14 -16.08
N TRP A 290 -12.68 0.20 -16.03
CA TRP A 290 -12.15 1.21 -15.11
C TRP A 290 -12.40 2.61 -15.64
N GLY A 291 -12.92 3.51 -14.80
CA GLY A 291 -13.17 4.90 -15.17
C GLY A 291 -11.89 5.67 -15.47
N ILE A 292 -11.93 6.57 -16.46
CA ILE A 292 -10.81 7.42 -16.84
C ILE A 292 -11.13 8.85 -16.41
N ASP A 293 -10.43 9.35 -15.37
CA ASP A 293 -10.69 10.66 -14.78
C ASP A 293 -9.40 11.43 -14.45
N PRO A 294 -8.81 12.15 -15.40
CA PRO A 294 -7.60 12.93 -15.15
C PRO A 294 -7.83 14.12 -14.19
N LEU A 295 -9.05 14.68 -14.14
CA LEU A 295 -9.36 15.77 -13.21
C LEU A 295 -9.44 15.25 -11.77
N GLY A 296 -9.90 14.03 -11.59
CA GLY A 296 -9.94 13.38 -10.30
C GLY A 296 -8.57 13.22 -9.65
N LEU A 297 -7.50 13.03 -10.43
CA LEU A 297 -6.13 13.04 -9.90
C LEU A 297 -5.81 14.38 -9.23
N ARG A 298 -6.11 15.49 -9.92
CA ARG A 298 -5.91 16.84 -9.37
C ARG A 298 -6.73 17.04 -8.10
N ILE A 299 -8.00 16.62 -8.09
CA ILE A 299 -8.88 16.73 -6.92
C ILE A 299 -8.30 15.96 -5.74
N THR A 300 -7.87 14.71 -5.95
CA THR A 300 -7.25 13.87 -4.92
C THR A 300 -5.98 14.49 -4.36
N MET A 301 -5.10 15.01 -5.21
CA MET A 301 -3.89 15.69 -4.77
C MET A 301 -4.18 16.93 -3.92
N ASN A 302 -5.12 17.79 -4.34
CA ASN A 302 -5.46 19.00 -3.59
C ASN A 302 -6.05 18.62 -2.23
N MET A 303 -7.01 17.69 -2.19
CA MET A 303 -7.62 17.27 -0.93
C MET A 303 -6.60 16.66 0.04
N MET A 304 -5.68 15.80 -0.43
CA MET A 304 -4.66 15.23 0.44
C MET A 304 -3.69 16.28 0.95
N TYR A 305 -3.25 17.20 0.09
CA TYR A 305 -2.35 18.26 0.52
C TYR A 305 -3.03 19.21 1.51
N ASP A 306 -4.25 19.67 1.24
CA ASP A 306 -5.04 20.50 2.16
C ASP A 306 -5.22 19.82 3.53
N ARG A 307 -5.39 18.49 3.53
CA ARG A 307 -5.59 17.70 4.74
C ARG A 307 -4.32 17.49 5.57
N TYR A 308 -3.19 17.23 4.92
CA TYR A 308 -1.97 16.77 5.60
C TYR A 308 -0.84 17.80 5.62
N GLN A 309 -0.78 18.70 4.65
CA GLN A 309 0.32 19.66 4.46
C GLN A 309 1.70 18.99 4.50
N LYS A 310 1.78 17.77 3.95
CA LYS A 310 3.01 17.00 3.75
C LYS A 310 3.25 16.82 2.25
N PRO A 311 4.52 16.64 1.82
CA PRO A 311 4.82 16.31 0.43
C PRO A 311 4.01 15.11 -0.04
N LEU A 312 3.57 15.15 -1.29
CA LEU A 312 2.83 14.06 -1.92
C LEU A 312 3.73 13.33 -2.93
N PHE A 313 3.55 12.02 -3.06
CA PHE A 313 4.23 11.21 -4.09
C PHE A 313 3.21 10.31 -4.80
N LEU A 314 2.93 10.59 -6.07
CA LEU A 314 2.16 9.66 -6.92
C LEU A 314 3.07 8.48 -7.28
N VAL A 315 2.83 7.32 -6.67
CA VAL A 315 3.71 6.14 -6.79
C VAL A 315 3.13 5.03 -7.65
N GLU A 316 1.86 5.15 -8.05
CA GLU A 316 1.21 4.29 -9.04
C GLU A 316 0.17 5.09 -9.82
N ASN A 317 0.26 5.06 -11.14
CA ASN A 317 -0.75 5.54 -12.06
C ASN A 317 -0.45 4.91 -13.43
N GLY A 318 -1.47 4.43 -14.12
CA GLY A 318 -1.30 3.79 -15.41
C GLY A 318 -2.62 3.36 -16.01
N LEU A 319 -2.54 2.74 -17.17
CA LEU A 319 -3.66 2.16 -17.89
C LEU A 319 -3.30 0.72 -18.24
N GLY A 320 -4.14 -0.24 -17.85
CA GLY A 320 -4.07 -1.59 -18.39
C GLY A 320 -4.78 -1.63 -19.74
N ALA A 321 -4.06 -2.04 -20.78
CA ALA A 321 -4.56 -2.20 -22.14
C ALA A 321 -4.07 -3.52 -22.73
N LYS A 322 -4.68 -3.97 -23.84
CA LYS A 322 -4.11 -5.03 -24.66
C LYS A 322 -3.25 -4.38 -25.73
N ASP A 323 -1.95 -4.64 -25.66
CA ASP A 323 -1.00 -4.20 -26.67
C ASP A 323 -1.16 -5.06 -27.95
N GLU A 324 -1.31 -4.41 -29.09
CA GLU A 324 -1.27 -5.01 -30.42
C GLU A 324 0.03 -4.64 -31.11
N PHE A 325 0.75 -5.65 -31.58
CA PHE A 325 2.02 -5.48 -32.28
C PHE A 325 1.76 -5.26 -33.77
N ALA A 326 2.05 -4.06 -34.26
CA ALA A 326 2.06 -3.79 -35.68
C ALA A 326 3.30 -4.41 -36.35
N ALA A 327 3.18 -4.81 -37.62
CA ALA A 327 4.26 -5.46 -38.36
C ALA A 327 5.52 -4.58 -38.54
N ASN A 328 5.40 -3.27 -38.34
CA ASN A 328 6.49 -2.29 -38.34
C ASN A 328 7.19 -2.14 -36.97
N GLY A 329 6.76 -2.88 -35.94
CA GLY A 329 7.33 -2.83 -34.59
C GLY A 329 6.70 -1.78 -33.66
N GLU A 330 5.64 -1.09 -34.09
CA GLU A 330 4.88 -0.18 -33.22
C GLU A 330 3.91 -0.95 -32.31
N ILE A 331 3.67 -0.41 -31.11
CA ILE A 331 2.74 -0.91 -30.08
C ILE A 331 1.73 0.22 -29.80
N ASN A 332 0.45 -0.10 -29.62
CA ASN A 332 -0.66 0.87 -29.54
C ASN A 332 -1.15 1.20 -28.13
#